data_AF-A0A849U083-F1
#
_entry.id   AF-A0A849U083-F1
#
_cell.length_a   1.000
_cell.length_b   1.000
_cell.length_c   1.000
_cell.angle_alpha   90.00
_cell.angle_beta   90.00
_cell.angle_gamma   90.00
#
_symmetry.space_group_name_H-M   'P 1'
#
loop_
_entity.id
_entity.type
_entity.pdbx_description
1 polymer ?
#
loop_
_entity_poly.entity_id
_entity_poly.type
_entity_poly.pdbx_seq_one_letter_code
_entity_poly.pdbx_strand_id
1 'polypeptide(L)'
;GMTRTHFVNPNGLPAPEQVTTARDLAKLSRAIMREYPQYAPLWSMADMRIGRIKLRTHNRLLKTYEGADGLKTGFTCDSGYNVIATASREGRKLVAIVLGEPSGAQRNLRTANLLEHGFQYAPWDSVLGSKTIDAMPMAPETKSVVTTVRNTVVGFECGRRRARVVAKSQQKRQKAAQVKALKSAGGGAVSSAAAAPAAPVAPVAPTKSN
;
A
#
# COMPACT_ATOMS: atom_id res chain seq x y z
N GLY A 1 26.15 -6.42 3.35
CA GLY A 1 25.42 -6.47 4.64
C GLY A 1 23.95 -6.85 4.52
N MET A 2 23.26 -6.40 3.45
CA MET A 2 21.85 -6.69 3.18
C MET A 2 21.73 -7.85 2.18
N THR A 3 21.82 -9.09 2.66
CA THR A 3 21.92 -10.28 1.80
C THR A 3 20.58 -10.71 1.20
N ARG A 4 19.48 -10.07 1.59
CA ARG A 4 18.10 -10.40 1.22
C ARG A 4 17.37 -9.21 0.60
N THR A 5 18.12 -8.29 0.01
CA THR A 5 17.61 -7.11 -0.70
C THR A 5 18.17 -7.05 -2.12
N HIS A 6 17.30 -6.76 -3.08
CA HIS A 6 17.65 -6.48 -4.46
C HIS A 6 16.87 -5.25 -4.92
N PHE A 7 17.60 -4.22 -5.38
CA PHE A 7 17.02 -2.97 -5.88
C PHE A 7 17.11 -2.96 -7.40
N VAL A 8 15.97 -2.82 -8.07
CA VAL A 8 15.90 -2.76 -9.54
C VAL A 8 15.95 -1.31 -10.02
N ASN A 9 15.38 -0.39 -9.24
CA ASN A 9 15.32 1.03 -9.59
C ASN A 9 15.49 1.93 -8.36
N PRO A 10 15.88 3.21 -8.55
CA PRO A 10 16.11 4.13 -7.44
C PRO A 10 14.81 4.74 -6.87
N ASN A 11 13.70 4.65 -7.59
CA ASN A 11 12.46 5.36 -7.25
C ASN A 11 11.43 4.50 -6.50
N GLY A 12 11.63 3.18 -6.45
CA GLY A 12 10.73 2.26 -5.78
C GLY A 12 9.48 1.89 -6.61
N LEU A 13 9.42 2.25 -7.90
CA LEU A 13 8.31 1.84 -8.76
C LEU A 13 8.25 0.31 -8.88
N PRO A 14 7.05 -0.28 -9.10
CA PRO A 14 6.89 -1.73 -9.10
C PRO A 14 7.80 -2.43 -10.12
N ALA A 15 8.67 -3.31 -9.61
CA ALA A 15 9.49 -4.22 -10.38
C ALA A 15 9.46 -5.60 -9.71
N PRO A 16 9.19 -6.70 -10.42
CA PRO A 16 9.02 -8.02 -9.81
C PRO A 16 10.20 -8.50 -8.96
N GLU A 17 11.42 -8.17 -9.37
CA GLU A 17 12.65 -8.57 -8.68
C GLU A 17 13.06 -7.59 -7.57
N GLN A 18 12.34 -6.49 -7.38
CA GLN A 18 12.63 -5.53 -6.34
C GLN A 18 12.09 -6.01 -5.00
N VAL A 19 12.99 -6.45 -4.13
CA VAL A 19 12.64 -7.06 -2.84
C VAL A 19 13.56 -6.55 -1.74
N THR A 20 13.06 -6.52 -0.51
CA THR A 20 13.83 -6.18 0.68
C THR A 20 13.20 -6.84 1.90
N THR A 21 13.89 -6.81 3.04
CA THR A 21 13.38 -7.33 4.31
C THR A 21 13.42 -6.27 5.40
N ALA A 22 12.61 -6.43 6.45
CA ALA A 22 12.66 -5.53 7.60
C ALA A 22 14.05 -5.52 8.25
N ARG A 23 14.73 -6.68 8.33
CA ARG A 23 16.09 -6.80 8.85
C ARG A 23 17.10 -6.00 8.02
N ASP A 24 17.05 -6.11 6.71
CA ASP A 24 17.98 -5.40 5.83
C ASP A 24 17.71 -3.89 5.82
N LEU A 25 16.44 -3.48 5.87
CA LEU A 25 16.08 -2.08 6.04
C LEU A 25 16.54 -1.52 7.40
N ALA A 26 16.58 -2.33 8.46
CA ALA A 26 17.12 -1.90 9.75
C ALA A 26 18.64 -1.69 9.69
N LYS A 27 19.37 -2.56 8.97
CA LYS A 27 20.80 -2.33 8.68
C LYS A 27 21.03 -1.03 7.91
N LEU A 28 20.24 -0.82 6.85
CA LEU A 28 20.28 0.42 6.06
C LEU A 28 19.97 1.66 6.92
N SER A 29 18.91 1.59 7.73
CA SER A 29 18.51 2.71 8.59
C SER A 29 19.61 3.06 9.60
N ARG A 30 20.23 2.04 10.21
CA ARG A 30 21.36 2.21 11.12
C ARG A 30 22.56 2.87 10.42
N ALA A 31 22.88 2.44 9.21
CA ALA A 31 23.98 3.01 8.42
C ALA A 31 23.69 4.50 8.10
N ILE A 32 22.49 4.81 7.58
CA ILE A 32 22.08 6.18 7.25
C ILE A 32 22.21 7.11 8.47
N MET A 33 21.73 6.68 9.64
CA MET A 33 21.80 7.50 10.84
C MET A 33 23.22 7.76 11.35
N ARG A 34 24.11 6.78 11.19
CA ARG A 34 25.49 6.86 11.69
C ARG A 34 26.40 7.60 10.73
N GLU A 35 26.28 7.32 9.44
CA GLU A 35 27.18 7.81 8.40
C GLU A 35 26.70 9.14 7.80
N TYR A 36 25.39 9.41 7.86
CA TYR A 36 24.79 10.61 7.30
C TYR A 36 23.89 11.41 8.27
N PRO A 37 24.36 11.69 9.51
CA PRO A 37 23.56 12.44 10.50
C PRO A 37 23.21 13.86 10.06
N GLN A 38 24.01 14.48 9.18
CA GLN A 38 23.78 15.82 8.63
C GLN A 38 22.45 15.95 7.87
N TYR A 39 21.89 14.84 7.37
CA TYR A 39 20.62 14.84 6.68
C TYR A 39 19.42 14.59 7.62
N ALA A 40 19.64 14.36 8.92
CA ALA A 40 18.58 14.16 9.91
C ALA A 40 17.41 15.17 9.76
N PRO A 41 17.65 16.48 9.58
CA PRO A 41 16.57 17.45 9.42
C PRO A 41 15.65 17.16 8.22
N LEU A 42 16.16 16.55 7.15
CA LEU A 42 15.38 16.24 5.94
C LEU A 42 14.25 15.24 6.24
N TRP A 43 14.52 14.22 7.04
CA TRP A 43 13.55 13.19 7.35
C TRP A 43 12.64 13.54 8.54
N SER A 44 13.06 14.47 9.38
CA SER A 44 12.25 14.98 10.51
C SER A 44 11.25 16.07 10.10
N MET A 45 11.35 16.62 8.88
CA MET A 45 10.43 17.64 8.39
C MET A 45 9.00 17.11 8.24
N ALA A 46 8.07 17.71 8.99
CA ALA A 46 6.65 17.37 8.93
C ALA A 46 5.94 18.01 7.72
N ASP A 47 6.37 19.20 7.32
CA ASP A 47 5.89 19.93 6.14
C ASP A 47 7.08 20.60 5.45
N MET A 48 7.09 20.66 4.12
CA MET A 48 8.09 21.35 3.31
C MET A 48 7.40 22.29 2.31
N ARG A 49 7.99 23.44 2.01
CA ARG A 49 7.44 24.39 1.02
C ARG A 49 8.40 24.54 -0.16
N ILE A 50 7.89 24.31 -1.36
CA ILE A 50 8.61 24.57 -2.62
C ILE A 50 7.83 25.63 -3.39
N GLY A 51 8.37 26.85 -3.44
CA GLY A 51 7.65 28.00 -4.00
C GLY A 51 6.31 28.23 -3.28
N ARG A 52 5.20 28.13 -4.02
CA ARG A 52 3.83 28.26 -3.47
C ARG A 52 3.23 26.93 -3.01
N ILE A 53 3.90 25.80 -3.24
CA ILE A 53 3.37 24.47 -2.94
C ILE A 53 3.80 24.05 -1.54
N LYS A 54 2.82 23.75 -0.67
CA LYS A 54 3.05 23.13 0.63
C LYS A 54 2.92 21.61 0.52
N LEU A 55 4.04 20.91 0.69
CA LEU A 55 4.12 19.45 0.75
C LEU A 55 4.01 18.99 2.20
N ARG A 56 3.10 18.05 2.45
CA ARG A 56 2.90 17.45 3.78
C ARG A 56 3.57 16.09 3.83
N THR A 57 4.18 15.74 4.95
CA THR A 57 4.72 14.40 5.15
C THR A 57 3.63 13.34 5.10
N HIS A 58 3.96 12.18 4.54
CA HIS A 58 3.15 10.98 4.64
C HIS A 58 3.39 10.22 5.95
N ASN A 59 4.48 10.53 6.66
CA ASN A 59 4.79 9.97 7.96
C ASN A 59 4.02 10.72 9.06
N ARG A 60 2.80 10.27 9.35
CA ARG A 60 1.96 10.90 10.38
C ARG A 60 2.59 10.86 11.78
N LEU A 61 3.48 9.90 12.05
CA LEU A 61 4.12 9.77 13.36
C LEU A 61 4.93 11.01 13.73
N LEU A 62 5.50 11.74 12.76
CA LEU A 62 6.18 13.02 13.00
C LEU A 62 5.30 14.08 13.68
N LYS A 63 3.96 13.93 13.59
CA LYS A 63 2.99 14.85 14.19
C LYS A 63 2.26 14.25 15.39
N THR A 64 2.25 12.93 15.52
CA THR A 64 1.38 12.22 16.47
C THR A 64 2.12 11.36 17.49
N TYR A 65 3.42 11.14 17.32
CA TYR A 65 4.22 10.31 18.21
C TYR A 65 5.38 11.12 18.77
N GLU A 66 5.44 11.22 20.10
CA GLU A 66 6.47 11.98 20.79
C GLU A 66 7.87 11.40 20.53
N GLY A 67 8.79 12.28 20.14
CA GLY A 67 10.16 11.93 19.80
C GLY A 67 10.34 11.38 18.39
N ALA A 68 9.29 11.25 17.58
CA ALA A 68 9.40 10.77 16.20
C ALA A 68 10.19 11.76 15.31
N ASP A 69 11.21 11.26 14.61
CA ASP A 69 12.17 12.08 13.87
C ASP A 69 12.52 11.54 12.46
N GLY A 70 11.79 10.53 11.97
CA GLY A 70 12.02 9.96 10.64
C GLY A 70 11.22 8.67 10.40
N LEU A 71 11.48 7.90 9.35
CA LEU A 71 12.41 8.17 8.24
C LEU A 71 11.66 8.21 6.90
N LYS A 72 10.97 7.12 6.53
CA LYS A 72 10.35 7.00 5.21
C LYS A 72 9.10 6.13 5.26
N THR A 73 8.09 6.55 4.49
CA THR A 73 6.89 5.76 4.21
C THR A 73 6.90 5.26 2.77
N GLY A 74 6.22 4.15 2.50
CA GLY A 74 6.05 3.61 1.14
C GLY A 74 4.71 2.92 0.99
N PHE A 75 4.12 2.99 -0.20
CA PHE A 75 2.89 2.29 -0.53
C PHE A 75 2.89 1.90 -2.00
N THR A 76 2.60 0.63 -2.26
CA THR A 76 2.19 0.12 -3.56
C THR A 76 1.11 -0.94 -3.34
N CYS A 77 0.30 -1.22 -4.36
CA CYS A 77 -0.70 -2.29 -4.26
C CYS A 77 -0.08 -3.67 -4.02
N ASP A 78 1.18 -3.85 -4.39
CA ASP A 78 1.90 -5.12 -4.26
C ASP A 78 2.59 -5.28 -2.90
N SER A 79 2.74 -4.19 -2.15
CA SER A 79 3.49 -4.19 -0.89
C SER A 79 2.66 -3.79 0.32
N GLY A 80 1.43 -3.33 0.13
CA GLY A 80 0.67 -2.65 1.17
C GLY A 80 1.35 -1.37 1.66
N TYR A 81 0.99 -0.96 2.88
CA TYR A 81 1.50 0.23 3.54
C TYR A 81 2.73 -0.11 4.38
N ASN A 82 3.82 0.59 4.11
CA ASN A 82 5.13 0.37 4.71
C ASN A 82 5.63 1.64 5.40
N VAL A 83 6.43 1.48 6.46
CA VAL A 83 7.14 2.58 7.11
C VAL A 83 8.42 2.09 7.78
N ILE A 84 9.46 2.91 7.69
CA ILE A 84 10.60 2.92 8.58
C ILE A 84 10.41 4.18 9.43
N ALA A 85 10.14 4.01 10.71
CA ALA A 85 9.95 5.09 11.65
C ALA A 85 11.06 5.11 12.68
N THR A 86 11.40 6.30 13.13
CA THR A 86 12.51 6.51 14.06
C THR A 86 12.02 7.45 15.14
N ALA A 87 12.40 7.19 16.38
CA ALA A 87 12.04 8.03 17.51
C ALA A 87 13.18 8.08 18.54
N SER A 88 13.31 9.22 19.20
CA SER A 88 14.31 9.46 20.24
C SER A 88 13.64 9.84 21.55
N ARG A 89 13.96 9.16 22.65
CA ARG A 89 13.51 9.47 24.02
C ARG A 89 14.66 9.20 24.99
N GLU A 90 14.91 10.10 25.93
CA GLU A 90 15.90 9.92 27.01
C GLU A 90 17.29 9.46 26.51
N GLY A 91 17.78 10.06 25.42
CA GLY A 91 19.09 9.71 24.83
C GLY A 91 19.12 8.37 24.08
N ARG A 92 18.02 7.62 24.04
CA ARG A 92 17.88 6.38 23.24
C ARG A 92 17.12 6.67 21.96
N LYS A 93 17.66 6.17 20.83
CA LYS A 93 17.00 6.22 19.52
C LYS A 93 16.61 4.82 19.07
N LEU A 94 15.35 4.65 18.67
CA LEU A 94 14.80 3.39 18.16
C LEU A 94 14.42 3.52 16.69
N VAL A 95 14.46 2.37 16.01
CA VAL A 95 13.99 2.21 14.63
C VAL A 95 12.92 1.12 14.61
N ALA A 96 11.71 1.46 14.18
CA ALA A 96 10.62 0.52 13.96
C ALA A 96 10.33 0.39 12.47
N ILE A 97 10.29 -0.85 11.98
CA ILE A 97 10.07 -1.16 10.56
C ILE A 97 8.85 -2.04 10.44
N VAL A 98 7.86 -1.53 9.72
CA VAL A 98 6.59 -2.21 9.48
C VAL A 98 6.37 -2.29 7.99
N LEU A 99 6.15 -3.50 7.49
CA LEU A 99 5.93 -3.80 6.08
C LEU A 99 4.59 -4.54 5.93
N GLY A 100 3.85 -4.25 4.86
CA GLY A 100 2.71 -5.08 4.46
C GLY A 100 1.38 -4.77 5.15
N GLU A 101 1.21 -3.61 5.77
CA GLU A 101 -0.04 -3.28 6.46
C GLU A 101 -1.16 -2.96 5.46
N PRO A 102 -2.43 -3.26 5.77
CA PRO A 102 -3.53 -3.10 4.82
C PRO A 102 -4.03 -1.65 4.72
N SER A 103 -3.73 -0.80 5.71
CA SER A 103 -4.08 0.63 5.71
C SER A 103 -2.98 1.49 6.34
N GLY A 104 -2.94 2.77 5.97
CA GLY A 104 -2.04 3.74 6.60
C GLY A 104 -2.31 3.94 8.09
N ALA A 105 -3.56 3.77 8.54
CA ALA A 105 -3.92 3.87 9.95
C ALA A 105 -3.38 2.69 10.77
N GLN A 106 -3.58 1.46 10.28
CA GLN A 106 -3.05 0.25 10.92
C GLN A 106 -1.52 0.27 10.97
N ARG A 107 -0.89 0.69 9.88
CA ARG A 107 0.56 0.93 9.83
C ARG A 107 1.03 1.86 10.94
N ASN A 108 0.39 3.02 11.12
CA ASN A 108 0.80 3.97 12.14
C ASN A 108 0.61 3.40 13.55
N LEU A 109 -0.53 2.75 13.81
CA LEU A 109 -0.82 2.11 15.10
C LEU A 109 0.20 1.01 15.43
N ARG A 110 0.46 0.09 14.49
CA ARG A 110 1.45 -0.97 14.64
C ARG A 110 2.84 -0.42 14.94
N THR A 111 3.21 0.64 14.24
CA THR A 111 4.53 1.27 14.40
C THR A 111 4.66 1.97 15.75
N ALA A 112 3.63 2.70 16.19
CA ALA A 112 3.61 3.32 17.50
C ALA A 112 3.73 2.28 18.63
N ASN A 113 3.00 1.16 18.52
CA ASN A 113 3.08 0.06 19.49
C ASN A 113 4.48 -0.58 19.53
N LEU A 114 5.13 -0.76 18.39
CA LEU A 114 6.50 -1.30 18.35
C LEU A 114 7.52 -0.35 18.98
N LEU A 115 7.41 0.95 18.71
CA LEU A 115 8.27 1.96 19.33
C LEU A 115 8.05 2.01 20.84
N GLU A 116 6.80 2.02 21.27
CA GLU A 116 6.43 2.06 22.68
C GLU A 116 6.96 0.82 23.43
N HIS A 117 6.75 -0.37 22.87
CA HIS A 117 7.34 -1.59 23.39
C HIS A 117 8.87 -1.50 23.46
N GLY A 118 9.53 -0.99 22.43
CA GLY A 118 11.00 -0.85 22.44
C GLY A 118 11.52 0.14 23.49
N PHE A 119 10.75 1.18 23.83
CA PHE A 119 11.12 2.12 24.89
C PHE A 119 10.88 1.55 26.29
N GLN A 120 9.74 0.87 26.49
CA GLN A 120 9.39 0.21 27.76
C GLN A 120 10.37 -0.91 28.12
N TYR A 121 10.74 -1.73 27.15
CA TYR A 121 11.73 -2.79 27.35
C TYR A 121 13.14 -2.22 27.12
N ALA A 122 13.77 -1.73 28.19
CA ALA A 122 15.21 -1.50 28.21
C ALA A 122 15.91 -2.84 28.50
N PRO A 123 16.62 -3.46 27.54
CA PRO A 123 17.36 -4.65 27.84
C PRO A 123 18.55 -4.26 28.72
N TRP A 124 18.57 -4.75 29.96
CA TRP A 124 19.77 -4.79 30.80
C TRP A 124 20.95 -5.45 30.05
N ASP A 125 20.67 -6.35 29.11
CA ASP A 125 21.64 -6.92 28.15
C ASP A 125 22.35 -5.90 27.25
N SER A 126 21.75 -4.72 27.01
CA SER A 126 22.44 -3.65 26.26
C SER A 126 23.63 -3.07 27.02
N VAL A 127 23.70 -3.29 28.34
CA VAL A 127 24.82 -2.95 29.22
C VAL A 127 25.89 -4.06 29.24
N LEU A 128 25.50 -5.33 29.02
CA LEU A 128 26.38 -6.50 29.12
C LEU A 128 26.93 -7.03 27.79
N GLY A 129 26.43 -6.55 26.66
CA GLY A 129 26.92 -6.91 25.33
C GLY A 129 25.80 -6.84 24.30
N SER A 130 25.73 -5.74 23.56
CA SER A 130 24.70 -5.52 22.55
C SER A 130 24.78 -6.59 21.45
N LYS A 131 23.79 -7.51 21.40
CA LYS A 131 23.54 -8.33 20.20
C LYS A 131 23.24 -7.39 19.03
N THR A 132 24.21 -7.22 18.14
CA THR A 132 24.02 -6.41 16.94
C THR A 132 23.06 -7.12 15.99
N ILE A 133 22.36 -6.36 15.14
CA ILE A 133 21.48 -6.93 14.11
C ILE A 133 22.20 -7.90 13.14
N ASP A 134 23.53 -7.76 13.04
CA ASP A 134 24.39 -8.62 12.23
C ASP A 134 24.67 -9.97 12.90
N ALA A 135 24.70 -10.01 14.24
CA ALA A 135 24.92 -11.23 15.02
C ALA A 135 23.61 -11.91 15.49
N MET A 136 22.46 -11.24 15.38
CA MET A 136 21.18 -11.85 15.74
C MET A 136 20.85 -13.01 14.77
N PRO A 137 20.61 -14.23 15.27
CA PRO A 137 20.19 -15.33 14.41
C PRO A 137 18.90 -14.98 13.66
N MET A 138 18.77 -15.50 12.45
CA MET A 138 17.49 -15.50 11.75
C MET A 138 16.57 -16.53 12.40
N ALA A 139 15.28 -16.25 12.44
CA ALA A 139 14.32 -17.19 12.99
C ALA A 139 14.33 -18.49 12.15
N PRO A 140 14.21 -19.68 12.75
CA PRO A 140 14.30 -20.96 12.04
C PRO A 140 13.34 -21.08 10.84
N GLU A 141 12.19 -20.43 10.92
CA GLU A 141 11.15 -20.35 9.89
C GLU A 141 11.47 -19.40 8.72
N THR A 142 12.62 -18.72 8.77
CA THR A 142 13.04 -17.79 7.71
C THR A 142 13.32 -18.57 6.43
N LYS A 143 12.42 -18.47 5.46
CA LYS A 143 12.58 -19.08 4.12
C LYS A 143 13.93 -18.71 3.51
N SER A 144 14.61 -19.65 2.86
CA SER A 144 15.88 -19.39 2.15
C SER A 144 15.72 -18.32 1.06
N VAL A 145 14.59 -18.32 0.35
CA VAL A 145 14.24 -17.34 -0.69
C VAL A 145 13.34 -16.24 -0.12
N VAL A 146 13.64 -14.98 -0.46
CA VAL A 146 12.77 -13.83 -0.14
C VAL A 146 11.46 -13.97 -0.90
N THR A 147 10.36 -14.16 -0.19
CA THR A 147 9.04 -14.31 -0.79
C THR A 147 8.41 -12.93 -0.99
N THR A 148 7.86 -12.68 -2.18
CA THR A 148 7.07 -11.48 -2.43
C THR A 148 5.76 -11.51 -1.66
N VAL A 149 5.39 -10.38 -1.05
CA VAL A 149 4.10 -10.21 -0.35
C VAL A 149 2.96 -9.81 -1.30
N ARG A 150 3.23 -9.70 -2.61
CA ARG A 150 2.30 -9.23 -3.65
C ARG A 150 0.96 -9.98 -3.69
N ASN A 151 0.97 -11.25 -3.31
CA ASN A 151 -0.23 -12.09 -3.34
C ASN A 151 -0.89 -12.23 -1.96
N THR A 152 -0.20 -11.85 -0.87
CA THR A 152 -0.69 -12.01 0.50
C THR A 152 -1.18 -10.69 1.09
N VAL A 153 -0.58 -9.57 0.68
CA VAL A 153 -0.94 -8.23 1.15
C VAL A 153 -1.72 -7.51 0.08
N VAL A 154 -2.96 -7.14 0.39
CA VAL A 154 -3.78 -6.27 -0.45
C VAL A 154 -4.16 -5.05 0.38
N GLY A 155 -3.60 -3.89 0.04
CA GLY A 155 -4.03 -2.63 0.63
C GLY A 155 -5.52 -2.39 0.34
N PHE A 156 -6.28 -1.88 1.31
CA PHE A 156 -7.73 -1.66 1.14
C PHE A 156 -8.07 -0.83 -0.10
N GLU A 157 -7.23 0.14 -0.46
CA GLU A 157 -7.37 0.98 -1.65
C GLU A 157 -7.22 0.20 -2.97
N CYS A 158 -6.49 -0.91 -2.96
CA CYS A 158 -6.15 -1.69 -4.14
C CYS A 158 -7.14 -2.84 -4.42
N GLY A 159 -7.74 -3.40 -3.37
CA GLY A 159 -8.74 -4.47 -3.49
C GLY A 159 -9.96 -4.07 -4.34
N ARG A 160 -10.43 -2.82 -4.18
CA ARG A 160 -11.54 -2.27 -5.00
C ARG A 160 -11.15 -2.06 -6.47
N ARG A 161 -9.88 -1.81 -6.75
CA ARG A 161 -9.38 -1.58 -8.13
C ARG A 161 -9.26 -2.89 -8.91
N ARG A 162 -8.73 -3.96 -8.30
CA ARG A 162 -8.69 -5.30 -8.93
C ARG A 162 -10.10 -5.82 -9.22
N ALA A 163 -11.02 -5.76 -8.26
CA ALA A 163 -12.41 -6.16 -8.46
C ALA A 163 -13.08 -5.37 -9.61
N ARG A 164 -12.88 -4.05 -9.67
CA ARG A 164 -13.45 -3.20 -10.72
C ARG A 164 -12.84 -3.45 -12.10
N VAL A 165 -11.55 -3.76 -12.18
CA VAL A 165 -10.88 -4.11 -13.45
C VAL A 165 -11.32 -5.49 -13.95
N VAL A 166 -11.41 -6.48 -13.06
CA VAL A 166 -11.92 -7.82 -13.39
C VAL A 166 -13.37 -7.76 -13.83
N ALA A 167 -14.23 -7.03 -13.12
CA ALA A 167 -15.63 -6.84 -13.49
C ALA A 167 -15.76 -6.17 -14.86
N LYS A 168 -14.99 -5.10 -15.14
CA LYS A 168 -14.99 -4.43 -16.46
C LYS A 168 -14.52 -5.36 -17.59
N SER A 169 -13.52 -6.21 -17.33
CA SER A 169 -13.02 -7.20 -18.29
C SER A 169 -14.07 -8.27 -18.62
N GLN A 170 -14.74 -8.82 -17.60
CA GLN A 170 -15.82 -9.80 -17.76
C GLN A 170 -17.00 -9.21 -18.53
N GLN A 171 -17.41 -7.98 -18.20
CA GLN A 171 -18.50 -7.29 -18.88
C GLN A 171 -18.18 -7.03 -20.37
N LYS A 172 -16.92 -6.70 -20.70
CA LYS A 172 -16.47 -6.55 -22.09
C LYS A 172 -16.49 -7.88 -22.85
N ARG A 173 -16.06 -8.98 -22.22
CA ARG A 173 -16.12 -10.34 -22.80
C ARG A 173 -17.56 -10.79 -23.04
N GLN A 174 -18.45 -10.56 -22.07
CA GLN A 174 -19.88 -10.88 -22.20
C GLN A 174 -20.55 -10.07 -23.32
N LYS A 175 -20.29 -8.77 -23.41
CA LYS A 175 -20.78 -7.93 -24.52
C LYS A 175 -20.25 -8.39 -25.89
N ALA A 176 -18.97 -8.74 -25.97
CA ALA A 176 -18.38 -9.26 -27.21
C ALA A 176 -18.99 -10.62 -27.62
N ALA A 177 -19.24 -11.51 -26.66
CA ALA A 177 -19.91 -12.79 -26.89
C ALA A 177 -21.37 -12.60 -27.35
N GLN A 178 -22.10 -11.66 -26.74
CA GLN A 178 -23.49 -11.35 -27.09
C GLN A 178 -23.60 -10.75 -28.50
N VAL A 179 -22.71 -9.83 -28.87
CA VAL A 179 -22.65 -9.28 -30.24
C VAL A 179 -22.30 -10.36 -31.27
N LYS A 180 -21.42 -11.30 -30.91
CA LYS A 180 -21.08 -12.42 -31.79
C LYS A 180 -22.28 -13.37 -31.99
N ALA A 181 -23.03 -13.66 -30.93
CA ALA A 181 -24.23 -14.50 -30.97
C ALA A 181 -25.38 -13.87 -31.78
N LEU A 182 -25.59 -12.55 -31.64
CA LEU A 182 -26.59 -11.80 -32.42
C LEU A 182 -26.25 -11.79 -33.92
N LYS A 183 -24.97 -11.68 -34.29
CA LYS A 183 -24.53 -11.73 -35.69
C LYS A 183 -24.66 -13.12 -36.31
N SER A 184 -24.49 -14.20 -35.54
CA SER A 184 -24.72 -15.57 -36.02
C SER A 184 -26.20 -15.93 -36.16
N ALA A 185 -27.10 -15.22 -35.49
CA ALA A 185 -28.54 -15.45 -35.55
C ALA A 185 -29.27 -14.63 -36.65
N GLY A 186 -28.61 -13.63 -37.24
CA GLY A 186 -29.22 -12.69 -38.19
C GLY A 186 -29.16 -13.09 -39.68
N GLY A 187 -28.76 -14.32 -40.00
CA GLY A 187 -28.68 -14.82 -41.38
C GLY A 187 -29.84 -15.75 -41.72
N GLY A 188 -31.05 -15.22 -41.98
CA GLY A 188 -32.16 -16.05 -42.45
C GLY A 188 -33.53 -15.36 -42.58
N ALA A 189 -33.86 -15.00 -43.83
CA ALA A 189 -35.19 -14.89 -44.45
C ALA A 189 -36.12 -13.67 -44.17
N VAL A 190 -36.62 -13.15 -45.30
CA VAL A 190 -37.63 -12.10 -45.50
C VAL A 190 -38.93 -12.76 -46.02
N SER A 191 -40.09 -12.15 -45.69
CA SER A 191 -41.41 -12.16 -46.38
C SER A 191 -42.55 -13.05 -45.84
N SER A 192 -43.64 -12.44 -45.35
CA SER A 192 -44.93 -12.30 -46.09
C SER A 192 -45.95 -11.45 -45.28
N ALA A 193 -46.99 -10.94 -45.95
CA ALA A 193 -47.80 -9.76 -45.62
C ALA A 193 -49.20 -10.01 -44.99
N ALA A 194 -49.86 -8.88 -44.63
CA ALA A 194 -51.30 -8.63 -44.33
C ALA A 194 -51.79 -9.00 -42.90
N ALA A 195 -52.63 -8.23 -42.18
CA ALA A 195 -53.53 -7.10 -42.49
C ALA A 195 -53.80 -6.25 -41.22
N ALA A 196 -54.21 -4.99 -41.39
CA ALA A 196 -54.80 -4.12 -40.33
C ALA A 196 -56.31 -4.45 -40.16
N PRO A 197 -56.98 -4.13 -39.03
CA PRO A 197 -57.38 -2.74 -38.76
C PRO A 197 -57.55 -2.29 -37.28
N ALA A 198 -57.73 -0.97 -37.17
CA ALA A 198 -58.55 -0.18 -36.22
C ALA A 198 -58.13 0.01 -34.74
N ALA A 199 -57.88 1.30 -34.42
CA ALA A 199 -57.75 1.86 -33.08
C ALA A 199 -59.11 1.93 -32.33
N PRO A 200 -59.07 2.01 -30.99
CA PRO A 200 -59.72 3.18 -30.38
C PRO A 200 -58.98 3.79 -29.17
N VAL A 201 -58.92 5.13 -29.23
CA VAL A 201 -59.26 6.13 -28.19
C VAL A 201 -58.79 5.93 -26.74
N ALA A 202 -57.95 6.86 -26.28
CA ALA A 202 -57.52 7.05 -24.90
C ALA A 202 -58.56 7.80 -24.05
N PRO A 203 -58.61 7.56 -22.71
CA PRO A 203 -59.15 8.52 -21.77
C PRO A 203 -58.08 9.14 -20.86
N VAL A 204 -57.92 10.44 -21.07
CA VAL A 204 -57.75 11.57 -20.13
C VAL A 204 -57.40 11.26 -18.66
N ALA A 205 -56.28 11.84 -18.22
CA ALA A 205 -55.86 11.95 -16.82
C ALA A 205 -56.67 12.99 -16.02
N PRO A 206 -56.91 12.78 -14.70
CA PRO A 206 -57.29 13.86 -13.81
C PRO A 206 -56.06 14.51 -13.15
N THR A 207 -56.16 15.83 -13.15
CA THR A 207 -55.34 16.89 -12.58
C THR A 207 -55.07 16.79 -11.08
N LYS A 208 -53.91 17.32 -10.68
CA LYS A 208 -53.57 17.70 -9.30
C LYS A 208 -54.59 18.68 -8.72
N SER A 209 -54.89 18.54 -7.43
CA SER A 209 -55.42 19.60 -6.58
C SER A 209 -54.54 19.71 -5.33
N ASN A 210 -54.42 20.96 -4.88
CA ASN A 210 -53.68 21.52 -3.75
C ASN A 210 -53.70 20.69 -2.46
#